data_AF-A0A1S3JNN1-F1
#
_entry.id   AF-A0A1S3JNN1-F1
#
_cell.length_a   1.000
_cell.length_b   1.000
_cell.length_c   1.000
_cell.angle_alpha   90.00
_cell.angle_beta   90.00
_cell.angle_gamma   90.00
#
_symmetry.space_group_name_H-M   'P 1'
#
loop_
_entity.id
_entity.type
_entity.pdbx_description
1 polymer ?
#
loop_
_entity_poly.entity_id
_entity_poly.type
_entity_poly.pdbx_seq_one_letter_code
_entity_poly.pdbx_strand_id
1 'polypeptide(L)'
;MKMKTAKKVREVSCEFLENTSAHGLPNAHRATSVPRKVIWSLIFLGSLAGFTTQSYLLLDAFFKYPHNVDIRREFGKKVTFPAVTICNLNPIRLNKIREKLESGNVSSIVTSLTDSRWPEQLVPEEFVQEAQGILSQMDEIQEDLLSPPPPLRRKRSLLSHMGSRINGSISSPSSSSTLSSPSSSISTSPSQTTDTLYTTESSNSNSLSQYWDAREGTGNYFKDKPNDMKTSELFEQLYTKMDDQDRAYFGHDLKNMLVSCTYGGSSCSPSNFTKSFHYKYGSCYTFNSVKVDGSYLTSYRPGPLFGLSLQLDVEQEQYLGGLSKEAGMRVLVHSQGNIAFPEDEGFTVSPGFATSVGLKLVSTSRLTYPYVSNCTNGLTTLYRNVTEENQYSVQQLQLPQWA
;
A
#
# COMPACT_ATOMS: atom_id res chain seq x y z
N MET A 1 44.16 76.61 -12.94
CA MET A 1 43.05 76.02 -12.14
C MET A 1 43.39 74.64 -11.57
N LYS A 2 43.93 73.69 -12.35
CA LYS A 2 44.21 72.30 -11.93
C LYS A 2 45.08 72.14 -10.66
N MET A 3 46.10 72.98 -10.45
CA MET A 3 46.99 72.88 -9.28
C MET A 3 46.32 73.23 -7.93
N LYS A 4 45.36 74.17 -7.91
CA LYS A 4 44.63 74.54 -6.68
C LYS A 4 43.69 73.41 -6.24
N THR A 5 43.06 72.75 -7.20
CA THR A 5 42.21 71.59 -6.96
C THR A 5 43.01 70.41 -6.42
N ALA A 6 44.18 70.10 -6.99
CA ALA A 6 45.03 69.01 -6.51
C ALA A 6 45.52 69.21 -5.06
N LYS A 7 45.88 70.44 -4.68
CA LYS A 7 46.30 70.77 -3.30
C LYS A 7 45.15 70.55 -2.31
N LYS A 8 43.94 71.00 -2.66
CA LYS A 8 42.74 70.85 -1.82
C LYS A 8 42.31 69.39 -1.68
N VAL A 9 42.42 68.60 -2.75
CA VAL A 9 42.16 67.15 -2.72
C VAL A 9 43.11 66.43 -1.77
N ARG A 10 44.39 66.80 -1.77
CA ARG A 10 45.39 66.20 -0.87
C ARG A 10 45.11 66.51 0.59
N GLU A 11 44.75 67.74 0.92
CA GLU A 11 44.42 68.17 2.28
C GLU A 11 43.23 67.38 2.84
N VAL A 12 42.15 67.30 2.07
CA VAL A 12 40.94 66.51 2.43
C VAL A 12 41.26 65.02 2.57
N SER A 13 42.13 64.48 1.71
CA SER A 13 42.52 63.07 1.78
C SER A 13 43.35 62.75 3.04
N CYS A 14 44.23 63.67 3.46
CA CYS A 14 45.01 63.51 4.69
C CYS A 14 44.11 63.58 5.93
N GLU A 15 43.22 64.57 6.00
CA GLU A 15 42.24 64.70 7.09
C GLU A 15 41.34 63.46 7.20
N PHE A 16 40.90 62.90 6.06
CA PHE A 16 40.15 61.65 6.03
C PHE A 16 40.95 60.45 6.55
N LEU A 17 42.21 60.30 6.13
CA LEU A 17 43.06 59.19 6.56
C LEU A 17 43.40 59.25 8.04
N GLU A 18 43.41 60.44 8.65
CA GLU A 18 43.63 60.61 10.09
C GLU A 18 42.37 60.30 10.92
N ASN A 19 41.19 60.63 10.39
CA ASN A 19 39.93 60.58 11.14
C ASN A 19 39.01 59.40 10.77
N THR A 20 39.40 58.57 9.79
CA THR A 20 38.59 57.42 9.38
C THR A 20 38.47 56.37 10.49
N SER A 21 37.30 55.72 10.57
CA SER A 21 37.05 54.58 11.46
C SER A 21 37.75 53.29 11.01
N ALA A 22 38.33 53.26 9.80
CA ALA A 22 39.11 52.14 9.32
C ALA A 22 40.45 52.04 10.07
N HIS A 23 40.49 51.22 11.13
CA HIS A 23 41.59 51.15 12.11
C HIS A 23 43.02 51.02 11.53
N GLY A 24 43.19 50.43 10.34
CA GLY A 24 44.52 50.29 9.71
C GLY A 24 45.01 51.55 9.00
N LEU A 25 44.12 52.42 8.50
CA LEU A 25 44.46 53.56 7.64
C LEU A 25 45.13 54.72 8.41
N PRO A 26 44.65 55.16 9.59
CA PRO A 26 45.33 56.18 10.38
C PRO A 26 46.71 55.74 10.86
N ASN A 27 46.90 54.45 11.13
CA ASN A 27 48.20 53.90 11.56
C ASN A 27 49.20 53.82 10.40
N ALA A 28 48.75 53.48 9.19
CA ALA A 28 49.57 53.55 7.98
C ALA A 28 49.95 55.00 7.63
N HIS A 29 49.04 55.96 7.82
CA HIS A 29 49.30 57.38 7.56
C HIS A 29 50.28 57.99 8.56
N ARG A 30 50.09 57.75 9.88
CA ARG A 30 50.93 58.30 10.97
C ARG A 30 52.33 57.69 11.04
N ALA A 31 52.58 56.54 10.43
CA ALA A 31 53.89 55.92 10.44
C ALA A 31 54.93 56.79 9.71
N THR A 32 56.11 57.00 10.31
CA THR A 32 57.15 57.87 9.73
C THR A 32 58.12 57.10 8.83
N SER A 33 58.48 55.87 9.20
CA SER A 33 59.39 55.00 8.44
C SER A 33 58.67 54.20 7.36
N VAL A 34 59.27 54.08 6.16
CA VAL A 34 58.72 53.31 5.03
C VAL A 34 58.37 51.85 5.41
N PRO A 35 59.21 51.08 6.13
CA PRO A 35 58.86 49.71 6.52
C PRO A 35 57.60 49.62 7.37
N ARG A 36 57.42 50.56 8.32
CA ARG A 36 56.24 50.60 9.18
C ARG A 36 54.96 50.96 8.40
N LYS A 37 55.06 51.84 7.40
CA LYS A 37 53.94 52.13 6.49
C LYS A 37 53.54 50.88 5.72
N VAL A 38 54.52 50.17 5.15
CA VAL A 38 54.29 48.92 4.41
C VAL A 38 53.63 47.88 5.32
N ILE A 39 54.11 47.68 6.54
CA ILE A 39 53.52 46.74 7.50
C ILE A 39 52.06 47.08 7.79
N TRP A 40 51.73 48.32 8.14
CA TRP A 40 50.35 48.71 8.43
C TRP A 40 49.44 48.61 7.21
N SER A 41 49.93 48.95 6.02
CA SER A 41 49.20 48.76 4.77
C SER A 41 48.97 47.28 4.45
N LEU A 42 49.95 46.40 4.68
CA LEU A 42 49.80 44.94 4.48
C LEU A 42 48.83 44.33 5.49
N ILE A 43 48.88 44.73 6.75
CA ILE A 43 47.91 44.28 7.78
C ILE A 43 46.50 44.73 7.41
N PHE A 44 46.33 45.99 7.00
CA PHE A 44 45.03 46.51 6.57
C PHE A 44 44.50 45.74 5.35
N LEU A 45 45.32 45.56 4.31
CA LEU A 45 44.95 44.80 3.11
C LEU A 45 44.64 43.33 3.42
N GLY A 46 45.42 42.68 4.29
CA GLY A 46 45.17 41.32 4.75
C GLY A 46 43.86 41.21 5.52
N SER A 47 43.57 42.16 6.43
CA SER A 47 42.30 42.20 7.16
C SER A 47 41.10 42.44 6.24
N LEU A 48 41.26 43.29 5.22
CA LEU A 48 40.23 43.56 4.21
C LEU A 48 39.96 42.31 3.37
N ALA A 49 41.00 41.60 2.91
CA ALA A 49 40.88 40.35 2.17
C ALA A 49 40.24 39.23 3.00
N GLY A 50 40.61 39.12 4.28
CA GLY A 50 39.99 38.19 5.22
C GLY A 50 38.50 38.50 5.42
N PHE A 51 38.16 39.78 5.63
CA PHE A 51 36.79 40.23 5.79
C PHE A 51 35.93 39.97 4.54
N THR A 52 36.43 40.29 3.34
CA THR A 52 35.68 40.04 2.09
C THR A 52 35.45 38.55 1.87
N THR A 53 36.45 37.71 2.15
CA THR A 53 36.33 36.26 2.05
C THR A 53 35.29 35.71 3.03
N GLN A 54 35.36 36.10 4.31
CA GLN A 54 34.39 35.66 5.30
C GLN A 54 32.97 36.17 5.02
N SER A 55 32.84 37.41 4.55
CA SER A 55 31.56 37.97 4.14
C SER A 55 30.97 37.21 2.95
N TYR A 56 31.78 36.87 1.94
CA TYR A 56 31.35 36.05 0.80
C TYR A 56 30.87 34.66 1.27
N LEU A 57 31.66 33.98 2.12
CA LEU A 57 31.30 32.66 2.63
C LEU A 57 29.98 32.69 3.44
N LEU A 58 29.77 33.72 4.26
CA LEU A 58 28.55 33.86 5.05
C LEU A 58 27.33 34.15 4.16
N LEU A 59 27.49 35.01 3.15
CA LEU A 59 26.42 35.31 2.19
C LEU A 59 26.07 34.09 1.34
N ASP A 60 27.08 33.37 0.83
CA ASP A 60 26.88 32.12 0.10
C ASP A 60 26.16 31.06 0.97
N ALA A 61 26.55 30.91 2.24
CA ALA A 61 25.88 30.03 3.18
C ALA A 61 24.42 30.47 3.47
N PHE A 62 24.16 31.78 3.56
CA PHE A 62 22.83 32.33 3.78
C PHE A 62 21.91 32.08 2.57
N PHE A 63 22.37 32.35 1.35
CA PHE A 63 21.59 32.16 0.12
C PHE A 63 21.49 30.70 -0.34
N LYS A 64 22.14 29.76 0.35
CA LYS A 64 21.89 28.32 0.22
C LYS A 64 20.64 27.85 0.96
N TYR A 65 20.03 28.70 1.80
CA TYR A 65 18.82 28.40 2.58
C TYR A 65 18.86 27.05 3.33
N PRO A 66 19.91 26.77 4.14
CA PRO A 66 19.93 25.58 4.97
C PRO A 66 18.80 25.62 6.02
N HIS A 67 18.25 24.45 6.35
CA HIS A 67 17.21 24.30 7.38
C HIS A 67 17.52 23.12 8.29
N ASN A 68 17.06 23.21 9.54
CA ASN A 68 17.18 22.14 10.51
C ASN A 68 15.83 21.44 10.70
N VAL A 69 15.86 20.13 10.90
CA VAL A 69 14.67 19.33 11.21
C VAL A 69 14.53 19.24 12.74
N ASP A 70 13.42 19.73 13.27
CA ASP A 70 13.09 19.62 14.69
C ASP A 70 12.05 18.51 14.90
N ILE A 71 12.42 17.46 15.63
CA ILE A 71 11.56 16.31 15.91
C ILE A 71 11.10 16.37 17.35
N ARG A 72 9.83 16.69 17.56
CA ARG A 72 9.21 16.71 18.88
C ARG A 72 8.26 15.52 19.04
N ARG A 73 8.29 14.90 20.23
CA ARG A 73 7.31 13.90 20.64
C ARG A 73 6.34 14.56 21.60
N GLU A 74 5.10 14.70 21.17
CA GLU A 74 4.03 15.22 22.01
C GLU A 74 3.14 14.06 22.47
N PHE A 75 3.03 13.89 23.78
CA PHE A 75 2.08 12.96 24.38
C PHE A 75 0.75 13.71 24.57
N GLY A 76 -0.02 13.80 23.49
CA GLY A 76 -1.36 14.38 23.55
C GLY A 76 -2.29 13.55 24.43
N LYS A 77 -3.00 14.20 25.38
CA LYS A 77 -4.07 13.53 26.16
C LYS A 77 -5.28 13.15 25.30
N LYS A 78 -5.41 13.77 24.12
CA LYS A 78 -6.47 13.55 23.13
C LYS A 78 -5.86 13.71 21.75
N VAL A 79 -5.98 12.68 20.92
CA VAL A 79 -5.48 12.66 19.54
C VAL A 79 -6.66 12.37 18.62
N THR A 80 -6.75 13.09 17.49
CA THR A 80 -7.76 12.78 16.48
C THR A 80 -7.53 11.36 15.96
N PHE A 81 -8.56 10.52 16.08
CA PHE A 81 -8.50 9.17 15.52
C PHE A 81 -8.56 9.31 13.99
N PRO A 82 -7.82 8.54 13.19
CA PRO A 82 -7.83 8.68 11.73
C PRO A 82 -9.16 8.22 11.12
N ALA A 83 -9.31 8.43 9.81
CA ALA A 83 -10.30 7.71 9.02
C ALA A 83 -9.77 6.31 8.70
N VAL A 84 -10.63 5.30 8.77
CA VAL A 84 -10.28 3.91 8.44
C VAL A 84 -11.22 3.44 7.35
N THR A 85 -10.68 3.26 6.15
CA THR A 85 -11.42 2.74 5.00
C THR A 85 -11.18 1.24 4.87
N ILE A 86 -12.26 0.47 4.75
CA ILE A 86 -12.23 -0.97 4.52
C ILE A 86 -12.97 -1.29 3.22
N CYS A 87 -12.40 -2.17 2.41
CA CYS A 87 -13.01 -2.67 1.18
C CYS A 87 -12.86 -4.19 1.14
N ASN A 88 -13.88 -4.87 0.62
CA ASN A 88 -13.75 -6.30 0.32
C ASN A 88 -12.84 -6.48 -0.91
N LEU A 89 -12.00 -7.51 -0.93
CA LEU A 89 -11.19 -7.83 -2.11
C LEU A 89 -12.03 -8.38 -3.27
N ASN A 90 -13.26 -8.81 -2.99
CA ASN A 90 -14.26 -9.08 -4.01
C ASN A 90 -15.12 -7.82 -4.27
N PRO A 91 -15.08 -7.24 -5.48
CA PRO A 91 -15.81 -6.01 -5.78
C PRO A 91 -17.31 -6.21 -5.98
N ILE A 92 -17.76 -7.42 -6.38
CA ILE A 92 -19.17 -7.74 -6.66
C ILE A 92 -19.57 -9.10 -6.09
N ARG A 93 -20.73 -9.16 -5.46
CA ARG A 93 -21.30 -10.40 -4.94
C ARG A 93 -21.88 -11.29 -6.05
N LEU A 94 -21.49 -12.55 -6.01
CA LEU A 94 -21.94 -13.60 -6.91
C LEU A 94 -23.46 -13.74 -6.96
N ASN A 95 -24.15 -13.77 -5.81
CA ASN A 95 -25.60 -13.94 -5.78
C ASN A 95 -26.36 -12.80 -6.47
N LYS A 96 -25.84 -11.57 -6.44
CA LYS A 96 -26.46 -10.40 -7.09
C LYS A 96 -26.31 -10.43 -8.60
N ILE A 97 -25.18 -10.96 -9.09
CA ILE A 97 -25.03 -11.25 -10.51
C ILE A 97 -26.04 -12.32 -10.93
N ARG A 98 -26.16 -13.42 -10.16
CA ARG A 98 -27.11 -14.51 -10.48
C ARG A 98 -28.56 -14.07 -10.48
N GLU A 99 -29.00 -13.36 -9.43
CA GLU A 99 -30.36 -12.83 -9.31
C GLU A 99 -30.74 -12.00 -10.54
N LYS A 100 -29.81 -11.17 -11.02
CA LYS A 100 -30.03 -10.35 -12.21
C LYS A 100 -30.04 -11.20 -13.49
N LEU A 101 -29.16 -12.20 -13.62
CA LEU A 101 -29.11 -13.11 -14.78
C LEU A 101 -30.39 -13.97 -14.89
N GLU A 102 -30.87 -14.50 -13.76
CA GLU A 102 -32.08 -15.32 -13.65
C GLU A 102 -33.36 -14.51 -13.89
N SER A 103 -33.36 -13.21 -13.59
CA SER A 103 -34.50 -12.31 -13.85
C SER A 103 -34.83 -12.12 -15.34
N GLY A 104 -34.18 -12.85 -16.25
CA GLY A 104 -34.47 -12.88 -17.68
C GLY A 104 -34.07 -11.60 -18.43
N ASN A 105 -33.37 -10.69 -17.75
CA ASN A 105 -32.95 -9.42 -18.28
C ASN A 105 -31.44 -9.42 -18.57
N VAL A 106 -30.96 -10.53 -19.13
CA VAL A 106 -29.58 -10.68 -19.64
C VAL A 106 -29.29 -9.62 -20.68
N SER A 107 -30.31 -9.22 -21.47
CA SER A 107 -30.26 -8.01 -22.27
C SER A 107 -30.04 -6.81 -21.35
N SER A 108 -30.86 -6.46 -20.35
CA SER A 108 -30.52 -5.30 -19.50
C SER A 108 -29.17 -5.34 -18.76
N ILE A 109 -28.55 -6.49 -18.47
CA ILE A 109 -27.19 -6.52 -17.89
C ILE A 109 -26.18 -6.20 -18.97
N VAL A 110 -26.25 -6.89 -20.11
CA VAL A 110 -25.40 -6.61 -21.25
C VAL A 110 -25.69 -5.20 -21.76
N THR A 111 -26.92 -4.83 -22.10
CA THR A 111 -27.46 -3.51 -22.48
C THR A 111 -27.29 -2.40 -21.42
N SER A 112 -27.30 -2.61 -20.10
CA SER A 112 -26.89 -1.56 -19.13
C SER A 112 -25.37 -1.38 -19.09
N LEU A 113 -24.62 -2.47 -19.34
CA LEU A 113 -23.16 -2.43 -19.48
C LEU A 113 -22.69 -2.00 -20.90
N THR A 114 -23.56 -2.06 -21.92
CA THR A 114 -23.21 -1.87 -23.35
C THR A 114 -24.00 -0.77 -24.08
N ASP A 115 -25.18 -0.35 -23.61
CA ASP A 115 -26.02 0.63 -24.30
C ASP A 115 -25.88 1.99 -23.59
N SER A 116 -25.12 2.94 -24.11
CA SER A 116 -25.34 3.54 -25.44
C SER A 116 -24.02 3.98 -26.11
N ARG A 117 -22.92 3.24 -25.91
CA ARG A 117 -21.59 3.63 -26.44
C ARG A 117 -20.58 2.50 -26.69
N TRP A 118 -20.99 1.24 -26.90
CA TRP A 118 -20.02 0.15 -27.15
C TRP A 118 -20.37 -0.74 -28.35
N PRO A 119 -19.40 -1.06 -29.24
CA PRO A 119 -19.53 -2.09 -30.26
C PRO A 119 -19.37 -3.51 -29.67
N GLU A 120 -20.13 -4.45 -30.21
CA GLU A 120 -20.30 -5.89 -29.86
C GLU A 120 -19.02 -6.74 -29.67
N GLN A 121 -17.81 -6.17 -29.79
CA GLN A 121 -16.54 -6.90 -29.88
C GLN A 121 -15.71 -6.96 -28.59
N LEU A 122 -16.19 -6.42 -27.46
CA LEU A 122 -15.35 -6.17 -26.27
C LEU A 122 -15.79 -6.91 -25.00
N VAL A 123 -16.83 -7.73 -25.04
CA VAL A 123 -17.10 -8.72 -23.98
C VAL A 123 -16.47 -10.04 -24.43
N PRO A 124 -15.36 -10.51 -23.82
CA PRO A 124 -14.74 -11.76 -24.20
C PRO A 124 -15.74 -12.89 -24.03
N GLU A 125 -15.90 -13.73 -25.05
CA GLU A 125 -16.73 -14.94 -24.95
C GLU A 125 -16.34 -15.79 -23.74
N GLU A 126 -15.07 -15.76 -23.32
CA GLU A 126 -14.57 -16.42 -22.11
C GLU A 126 -15.26 -15.94 -20.82
N PHE A 127 -15.59 -14.64 -20.68
CA PHE A 127 -16.30 -14.14 -19.49
C PHE A 127 -17.75 -14.60 -19.46
N VAL A 128 -18.40 -14.64 -20.63
CA VAL A 128 -19.76 -15.15 -20.78
C VAL A 128 -19.79 -16.67 -20.55
N GLN A 129 -18.81 -17.39 -21.08
CA GLN A 129 -18.64 -18.83 -20.92
C GLN A 129 -18.26 -19.21 -19.48
N GLU A 130 -17.43 -18.41 -18.80
CA GLU A 130 -17.08 -18.59 -17.39
C GLU A 130 -18.29 -18.27 -16.49
N ALA A 131 -19.03 -17.19 -16.76
CA ALA A 131 -20.27 -16.89 -16.05
C ALA A 131 -21.35 -17.97 -16.27
N GLN A 132 -21.50 -18.48 -17.50
CA GLN A 132 -22.40 -19.58 -17.84
C GLN A 132 -21.94 -20.92 -17.24
N GLY A 133 -20.64 -21.20 -17.22
CA GLY A 133 -20.06 -22.39 -16.61
C GLY A 133 -20.18 -22.39 -15.07
N ILE A 134 -19.97 -21.22 -14.46
CA ILE A 134 -20.21 -20.99 -13.02
C ILE A 134 -21.70 -21.10 -12.68
N LEU A 135 -22.61 -20.72 -13.58
CA LEU A 135 -24.05 -20.92 -13.41
C LEU A 135 -24.43 -22.39 -13.54
N SER A 136 -23.91 -23.12 -14.52
CA SER A 136 -24.20 -24.56 -14.67
C SER A 136 -23.65 -25.42 -13.52
N GLN A 137 -22.51 -25.03 -12.93
CA GLN A 137 -21.95 -25.71 -11.77
C GLN A 137 -22.77 -25.49 -10.49
N MET A 138 -23.53 -24.39 -10.40
CA MET A 138 -24.40 -24.14 -9.24
C MET A 138 -25.68 -24.98 -9.27
N ASP A 139 -26.21 -25.20 -10.47
CA ASP A 139 -27.35 -26.07 -10.67
C ASP A 139 -27.00 -27.52 -10.30
N GLU A 140 -25.75 -27.96 -10.52
CA GLU A 140 -25.25 -29.27 -10.07
C GLU A 140 -25.03 -29.34 -8.54
N ILE A 141 -24.53 -28.29 -7.89
CA ILE A 141 -24.28 -28.27 -6.44
C ILE A 141 -25.58 -28.29 -5.62
N GLN A 142 -26.69 -27.78 -6.18
CA GLN A 142 -27.98 -27.79 -5.50
C GLN A 142 -28.68 -29.17 -5.51
N GLU A 143 -28.34 -30.07 -6.44
CA GLU A 143 -28.80 -31.48 -6.41
C GLU A 143 -28.02 -32.35 -5.39
N ASP A 144 -26.73 -32.06 -5.18
CA ASP A 144 -25.86 -32.84 -4.27
C ASP A 144 -26.10 -32.56 -2.78
N LEU A 145 -26.62 -31.37 -2.42
CA LEU A 145 -26.95 -31.02 -1.03
C LEU A 145 -28.33 -31.52 -0.56
N LEU A 146 -29.19 -31.96 -1.49
CA LEU A 146 -30.54 -32.49 -1.22
C LEU A 146 -30.63 -34.02 -1.35
N SER A 147 -29.57 -34.69 -1.78
CA SER A 147 -29.53 -36.15 -1.90
C SER A 147 -28.89 -36.79 -0.65
N PRO A 148 -29.51 -37.85 -0.07
CA PRO A 148 -28.94 -38.51 1.11
C PRO A 148 -27.62 -39.23 0.74
N PRO A 149 -26.61 -39.22 1.63
CA PRO A 149 -25.33 -39.84 1.33
C PRO A 149 -25.49 -41.36 1.09
N PRO A 150 -24.80 -41.94 0.09
CA PRO A 150 -24.89 -43.37 -0.16
C PRO A 150 -24.32 -44.17 1.02
N PRO A 151 -24.92 -45.31 1.38
CA PRO A 151 -24.48 -46.09 2.54
C PRO A 151 -23.05 -46.61 2.32
N LEU A 152 -22.19 -46.39 3.33
CA LEU A 152 -20.80 -46.82 3.32
C LEU A 152 -20.70 -48.35 3.19
N ARG A 153 -20.31 -48.82 2.00
CA ARG A 153 -20.14 -50.23 1.69
C ARG A 153 -18.79 -50.71 2.23
N ARG A 154 -18.81 -51.37 3.39
CA ARG A 154 -17.64 -52.03 3.99
C ARG A 154 -17.11 -53.11 3.03
N LYS A 155 -15.96 -52.89 2.39
CA LYS A 155 -15.29 -53.95 1.62
C LYS A 155 -14.73 -55.01 2.58
N ARG A 156 -15.25 -56.23 2.47
CA ARG A 156 -14.67 -57.45 3.07
C ARG A 156 -13.33 -57.72 2.40
N SER A 157 -12.24 -57.68 3.16
CA SER A 157 -10.95 -58.26 2.75
C SER A 157 -11.06 -59.78 2.85
N LEU A 158 -10.91 -60.48 1.72
CA LEU A 158 -10.68 -61.92 1.67
C LEU A 158 -9.17 -62.14 1.61
N LEU A 159 -8.57 -62.44 2.76
CA LEU A 159 -7.21 -63.00 2.85
C LEU A 159 -7.33 -64.37 3.50
N SER A 160 -7.35 -65.39 2.66
CA SER A 160 -7.14 -66.78 3.03
C SER A 160 -5.63 -67.10 3.07
N HIS A 161 -5.22 -67.74 4.16
CA HIS A 161 -3.98 -68.50 4.36
C HIS A 161 -2.64 -67.76 4.27
N MET A 162 -2.05 -67.48 5.44
CA MET A 162 -0.92 -68.27 5.95
C MET A 162 -0.78 -68.03 7.46
N GLY A 163 -0.74 -69.12 8.22
CA GLY A 163 -0.66 -69.08 9.67
C GLY A 163 0.78 -68.90 10.16
N SER A 164 0.93 -68.19 11.28
CA SER A 164 1.87 -68.62 12.31
C SER A 164 1.39 -68.10 13.67
N ARG A 165 1.36 -69.01 14.64
CA ARG A 165 0.98 -68.77 16.04
C ARG A 165 2.17 -68.15 16.78
N ILE A 166 1.97 -67.05 17.50
CA ILE A 166 2.64 -66.79 18.78
C ILE A 166 1.62 -66.14 19.73
N ASN A 167 1.39 -66.78 20.87
CA ASN A 167 0.58 -66.29 21.99
C ASN A 167 1.37 -65.24 22.79
N GLY A 168 0.73 -64.17 23.23
CA GLY A 168 1.29 -63.22 24.20
C GLY A 168 0.24 -62.22 24.68
N SER A 169 -0.03 -62.27 25.97
CA SER A 169 -1.15 -61.65 26.68
C SER A 169 -0.79 -60.30 27.33
N ILE A 170 -1.83 -59.45 27.48
CA ILE A 170 -2.08 -58.52 28.60
C ILE A 170 -1.42 -57.11 28.62
N SER A 171 -2.30 -56.15 28.91
CA SER A 171 -2.16 -54.86 29.62
C SER A 171 -1.79 -53.57 28.87
N SER A 172 -2.75 -52.64 28.91
CA SER A 172 -2.60 -51.18 28.91
C SER A 172 -1.65 -50.73 30.04
N PRO A 173 -0.99 -49.54 29.99
CA PRO A 173 -1.72 -48.28 30.18
C PRO A 173 -1.16 -47.02 29.49
N SER A 174 -2.03 -46.01 29.47
CA SER A 174 -1.86 -44.55 29.55
C SER A 174 -0.51 -43.84 29.28
N SER A 175 -0.70 -42.73 28.55
CA SER A 175 -0.22 -41.36 28.81
C SER A 175 1.19 -40.90 28.43
N SER A 176 1.16 -39.66 27.91
CA SER A 176 2.15 -38.58 27.97
C SER A 176 3.39 -38.63 27.06
N SER A 177 3.26 -37.88 25.97
CA SER A 177 4.06 -36.69 25.62
C SER A 177 5.60 -36.75 25.66
N THR A 178 6.13 -36.45 24.47
CA THR A 178 7.16 -35.45 24.15
C THR A 178 8.65 -35.78 24.24
N LEU A 179 9.28 -35.42 23.11
CA LEU A 179 10.66 -35.00 22.85
C LEU A 179 11.75 -36.08 22.75
N SER A 180 12.08 -36.40 21.50
CA SER A 180 13.38 -36.92 21.08
C SER A 180 14.04 -35.95 20.09
N SER A 181 15.22 -35.47 20.47
CA SER A 181 16.40 -35.18 19.62
C SER A 181 17.60 -35.68 20.46
N PRO A 182 18.80 -35.99 19.93
CA PRO A 182 19.37 -35.50 18.67
C PRO A 182 20.24 -36.53 17.88
N SER A 183 20.83 -36.08 16.76
CA SER A 183 22.19 -36.42 16.22
C SER A 183 22.53 -37.90 15.91
N SER A 184 23.24 -38.29 14.86
CA SER A 184 24.12 -37.64 13.88
C SER A 184 24.62 -38.72 12.91
N SER A 185 24.84 -38.33 11.64
CA SER A 185 25.94 -38.72 10.72
C SER A 185 26.39 -40.19 10.59
N ILE A 186 26.51 -40.69 9.35
CA ILE A 186 27.79 -40.92 8.65
C ILE A 186 27.55 -41.57 7.27
N SER A 187 28.33 -41.09 6.31
CA SER A 187 28.53 -41.48 4.91
C SER A 187 28.81 -42.97 4.65
N THR A 188 28.40 -43.49 3.49
CA THR A 188 29.28 -43.93 2.37
C THR A 188 28.52 -44.81 1.36
N SER A 189 28.56 -44.43 0.08
CA SER A 189 28.41 -45.33 -1.09
C SER A 189 29.70 -46.18 -1.21
N PRO A 190 29.79 -47.34 -1.93
CA PRO A 190 29.25 -47.51 -3.29
C PRO A 190 28.77 -48.93 -3.73
N SER A 191 28.04 -48.90 -4.86
CA SER A 191 28.01 -49.87 -5.98
C SER A 191 27.34 -51.26 -5.89
N GLN A 192 26.30 -51.36 -6.73
CA GLN A 192 25.99 -52.41 -7.72
C GLN A 192 25.45 -53.77 -7.26
N THR A 193 24.17 -54.00 -7.58
CA THR A 193 23.77 -55.08 -8.51
C THR A 193 22.46 -54.70 -9.21
N THR A 194 22.47 -54.98 -10.50
CA THR A 194 21.39 -54.94 -11.50
C THR A 194 20.08 -55.57 -11.03
N ASP A 195 18.95 -54.98 -11.41
CA ASP A 195 17.92 -55.79 -12.05
C ASP A 195 17.06 -55.00 -13.04
N THR A 196 16.91 -55.62 -14.19
CA THR A 196 16.24 -55.17 -15.39
C THR A 196 14.73 -55.28 -15.24
N LEU A 197 14.04 -54.17 -15.50
CA LEU A 197 12.74 -54.02 -16.16
C LEU A 197 11.59 -55.00 -15.79
N TYR A 198 10.67 -54.51 -14.97
CA TYR A 198 9.23 -54.70 -15.22
C TYR A 198 8.52 -53.36 -15.14
N THR A 199 8.03 -52.92 -16.29
CA THR A 199 7.08 -51.80 -16.42
C THR A 199 5.77 -52.20 -15.76
N THR A 200 5.36 -51.48 -14.73
CA THR A 200 3.95 -51.37 -14.34
C THR A 200 3.64 -49.90 -14.16
N GLU A 201 2.88 -49.37 -15.11
CA GLU A 201 2.29 -48.03 -15.07
C GLU A 201 1.43 -47.87 -13.82
N SER A 202 1.69 -46.84 -13.02
CA SER A 202 0.73 -46.26 -12.08
C SER A 202 0.81 -44.74 -12.14
N SER A 203 0.15 -44.21 -13.16
CA SER A 203 -0.71 -43.01 -13.15
C SER A 203 -0.58 -41.99 -12.01
N ASN A 204 -0.24 -40.77 -12.45
CA ASN A 204 -0.81 -39.48 -12.05
C ASN A 204 -0.10 -38.61 -10.98
N SER A 205 1.17 -38.27 -11.22
CA SER A 205 1.83 -37.09 -10.60
C SER A 205 2.26 -36.01 -11.61
N ASN A 206 1.82 -36.07 -12.88
CA ASN A 206 2.46 -35.35 -13.98
C ASN A 206 1.67 -34.16 -14.56
N SER A 207 0.68 -33.57 -13.89
CA SER A 207 -0.06 -32.46 -14.52
C SER A 207 0.68 -31.12 -14.49
N LEU A 208 1.39 -30.80 -13.40
CA LEU A 208 1.99 -29.47 -13.24
C LEU A 208 3.37 -29.37 -13.92
N SER A 209 4.19 -30.42 -13.88
CA SER A 209 5.50 -30.41 -14.55
C SER A 209 5.34 -30.38 -16.07
N GLN A 210 4.43 -31.19 -16.62
CA GLN A 210 4.14 -31.19 -18.06
C GLN A 210 3.59 -29.85 -18.56
N TYR A 211 2.86 -29.11 -17.72
CA TYR A 211 2.39 -27.75 -18.05
C TYR A 211 3.55 -26.77 -18.25
N TRP A 212 4.54 -26.78 -17.35
CA TRP A 212 5.71 -25.92 -17.45
C TRP A 212 6.64 -26.37 -18.59
N ASP A 213 6.87 -27.68 -18.75
CA ASP A 213 7.70 -28.25 -19.82
C ASP A 213 7.13 -27.93 -21.23
N ALA A 214 5.80 -27.99 -21.40
CA ALA A 214 5.15 -27.63 -22.66
C ALA A 214 5.25 -26.12 -22.97
N ARG A 215 5.23 -25.28 -21.93
CA ARG A 215 5.41 -23.84 -22.08
C ARG A 215 6.87 -23.50 -22.43
N GLU A 216 7.82 -24.35 -22.00
CA GLU A 216 9.23 -24.10 -22.24
C GLU A 216 9.62 -24.18 -23.73
N GLY A 217 8.99 -25.09 -24.48
CA GLY A 217 9.31 -25.37 -25.88
C GLY A 217 8.78 -24.36 -26.91
N THR A 218 7.92 -23.41 -26.52
CA THR A 218 7.17 -22.57 -27.48
C THR A 218 7.79 -21.20 -27.79
N GLY A 219 8.84 -20.78 -27.08
CA GLY A 219 9.58 -19.53 -27.35
C GLY A 219 8.74 -18.23 -27.28
N ASN A 220 7.47 -18.31 -26.88
CA ASN A 220 6.50 -17.22 -26.87
C ASN A 220 6.25 -16.67 -25.46
N TYR A 221 7.28 -16.68 -24.62
CA TYR A 221 7.21 -16.13 -23.28
C TYR A 221 6.88 -14.64 -23.34
N PHE A 222 5.94 -14.20 -22.50
CA PHE A 222 5.51 -12.81 -22.35
C PHE A 222 4.78 -12.18 -23.56
N LYS A 223 4.40 -12.96 -24.59
CA LYS A 223 3.62 -12.42 -25.73
C LYS A 223 2.15 -12.18 -25.41
N ASP A 224 1.55 -13.06 -24.60
CA ASP A 224 0.14 -12.99 -24.26
C ASP A 224 -0.08 -12.63 -22.79
N LYS A 225 -0.96 -11.65 -22.56
CA LYS A 225 -1.49 -11.36 -21.22
C LYS A 225 -2.31 -12.57 -20.73
N PRO A 226 -2.12 -13.02 -19.47
CA PRO A 226 -2.98 -14.04 -18.87
C PRO A 226 -4.45 -13.63 -18.93
N ASN A 227 -5.35 -14.60 -19.11
CA ASN A 227 -6.79 -14.33 -19.19
C ASN A 227 -7.29 -13.60 -17.93
N ASP A 228 -6.84 -13.99 -16.74
CA ASP A 228 -7.18 -13.33 -15.48
C ASP A 228 -6.76 -11.85 -15.41
N MET A 229 -5.75 -11.44 -16.19
CA MET A 229 -5.35 -10.03 -16.29
C MET A 229 -6.27 -9.27 -17.24
N LYS A 230 -6.64 -9.88 -18.36
CA LYS A 230 -7.62 -9.33 -19.30
C LYS A 230 -9.00 -9.17 -18.65
N THR A 231 -9.44 -10.16 -17.88
CA THR A 231 -10.71 -10.13 -17.15
C THR A 231 -10.73 -9.02 -16.09
N SER A 232 -9.66 -8.86 -15.34
CA SER A 232 -9.53 -7.78 -14.34
C SER A 232 -9.53 -6.39 -15.00
N GLU A 233 -8.74 -6.20 -16.07
CA GLU A 233 -8.68 -4.92 -16.80
C GLU A 233 -10.05 -4.55 -17.40
N LEU A 234 -10.74 -5.53 -18.00
CA LEU A 234 -12.08 -5.33 -18.54
C LEU A 234 -13.07 -4.98 -17.43
N PHE A 235 -13.02 -5.70 -16.31
CA PHE A 235 -13.90 -5.42 -15.18
C PHE A 235 -13.73 -3.99 -14.67
N GLU A 236 -12.50 -3.51 -14.48
CA GLU A 236 -12.23 -2.14 -14.04
C GLU A 236 -12.83 -1.10 -15.02
N GLN A 237 -12.72 -1.33 -16.33
CA GLN A 237 -13.33 -0.47 -17.36
C GLN A 237 -14.86 -0.50 -17.33
N LEU A 238 -15.47 -1.65 -17.03
CA LEU A 238 -16.93 -1.78 -16.92
C LEU A 238 -17.43 -1.14 -15.62
N TYR A 239 -16.79 -1.42 -14.50
CA TYR A 239 -17.17 -0.93 -13.18
C TYR A 239 -17.13 0.59 -13.11
N THR A 240 -16.14 1.23 -13.75
CA THR A 240 -16.03 2.70 -13.83
C THR A 240 -17.17 3.35 -14.64
N LYS A 241 -17.83 2.60 -15.54
CA LYS A 241 -18.97 3.08 -16.32
C LYS A 241 -20.34 2.81 -15.68
N MET A 242 -20.42 1.88 -14.73
CA MET A 242 -21.64 1.62 -13.96
C MET A 242 -22.04 2.84 -13.13
N ASP A 243 -23.35 3.02 -12.95
CA ASP A 243 -23.88 4.05 -12.05
C ASP A 243 -23.74 3.63 -10.58
N ASP A 244 -23.91 4.60 -9.68
CA ASP A 244 -23.72 4.34 -8.25
C ASP A 244 -24.83 3.44 -7.67
N GLN A 245 -25.99 3.37 -8.30
CA GLN A 245 -27.09 2.50 -7.88
C GLN A 245 -26.76 1.03 -8.16
N ASP A 246 -26.28 0.71 -9.36
CA ASP A 246 -25.88 -0.64 -9.72
C ASP A 246 -24.64 -1.06 -8.94
N ARG A 247 -23.65 -0.18 -8.78
CA ARG A 247 -22.49 -0.43 -7.91
C ARG A 247 -22.89 -0.74 -6.47
N ALA A 248 -23.90 -0.04 -5.95
CA ALA A 248 -24.42 -0.30 -4.62
C ALA A 248 -25.14 -1.66 -4.52
N TYR A 249 -25.89 -2.04 -5.56
CA TYR A 249 -26.65 -3.28 -5.63
C TYR A 249 -25.72 -4.50 -5.69
N PHE A 250 -24.76 -4.47 -6.62
CA PHE A 250 -23.82 -5.57 -6.86
C PHE A 250 -22.74 -5.70 -5.78
N GLY A 251 -22.30 -4.58 -5.21
CA GLY A 251 -21.26 -4.59 -4.17
C GLY A 251 -21.70 -5.24 -2.85
N HIS A 252 -20.71 -5.57 -2.02
CA HIS A 252 -20.95 -6.04 -0.65
C HIS A 252 -21.61 -4.96 0.21
N ASP A 253 -22.51 -5.38 1.12
CA ASP A 253 -23.10 -4.49 2.13
C ASP A 253 -22.38 -4.67 3.46
N LEU A 254 -21.94 -3.57 4.07
CA LEU A 254 -21.32 -3.57 5.39
C LEU A 254 -22.23 -4.19 6.45
N LYS A 255 -23.55 -4.10 6.32
CA LYS A 255 -24.48 -4.74 7.27
C LYS A 255 -24.31 -6.25 7.35
N ASN A 256 -23.89 -6.88 6.25
CA ASN A 256 -23.63 -8.32 6.22
C ASN A 256 -22.19 -8.64 6.66
N MET A 257 -21.24 -7.81 6.24
CA MET A 257 -19.83 -8.02 6.57
C MET A 257 -19.49 -7.70 8.02
N LEU A 258 -20.21 -6.77 8.68
CA LEU A 258 -19.84 -6.31 10.03
C LEU A 258 -20.47 -7.19 11.12
N VAL A 259 -19.69 -8.16 11.63
CA VAL A 259 -20.10 -9.07 12.70
C VAL A 259 -20.08 -8.38 14.06
N SER A 260 -19.01 -7.65 14.37
CA SER A 260 -18.92 -6.85 15.60
C SER A 260 -18.07 -5.60 15.40
N CYS A 261 -18.42 -4.53 16.12
CA CYS A 261 -17.78 -3.23 16.00
C CYS A 261 -17.70 -2.56 17.37
N THR A 262 -16.50 -2.21 17.81
CA THR A 262 -16.31 -1.36 18.99
C THR A 262 -15.30 -0.25 18.70
N TYR A 263 -15.57 0.93 19.22
CA TYR A 263 -14.69 2.08 19.18
C TYR A 263 -14.61 2.71 20.57
N GLY A 264 -13.42 2.79 21.15
CA GLY A 264 -13.24 3.38 22.48
C GLY A 264 -14.00 2.64 23.59
N GLY A 265 -14.25 1.34 23.42
CA GLY A 265 -15.03 0.49 24.32
C GLY A 265 -16.56 0.57 24.11
N SER A 266 -17.04 1.45 23.23
CA SER A 266 -18.46 1.58 22.91
C SER A 266 -18.80 0.83 21.62
N SER A 267 -19.99 0.24 21.55
CA SER A 267 -20.47 -0.41 20.33
C SER A 267 -20.65 0.62 19.21
N CYS A 268 -20.21 0.28 18.00
CA CYS A 268 -20.50 1.03 16.78
C CYS A 268 -21.39 0.21 15.84
N SER A 269 -21.96 0.87 14.83
CA SER A 269 -22.87 0.26 13.85
C SER A 269 -22.50 0.65 12.42
N PRO A 270 -23.03 -0.03 11.39
CA PRO A 270 -22.79 0.31 10.00
C PRO A 270 -23.12 1.78 9.64
N SER A 271 -24.04 2.41 10.37
CA SER A 271 -24.38 3.84 10.22
C SER A 271 -23.24 4.81 10.60
N ASN A 272 -22.20 4.34 11.30
CA ASN A 272 -21.01 5.13 11.59
C ASN A 272 -19.97 5.11 10.46
N PHE A 273 -20.29 4.45 9.34
CA PHE A 273 -19.43 4.34 8.17
C PHE A 273 -20.06 5.06 6.98
N THR A 274 -19.23 5.73 6.18
CA THR A 274 -19.64 6.30 4.91
C THR A 274 -19.28 5.35 3.78
N LYS A 275 -20.23 5.05 2.90
CA LYS A 275 -20.01 4.23 1.71
C LYS A 275 -19.36 5.07 0.60
N SER A 276 -18.36 4.52 -0.06
CA SER A 276 -17.74 5.05 -1.27
C SER A 276 -17.50 3.91 -2.27
N PHE A 277 -17.27 4.25 -3.54
CA PHE A 277 -17.01 3.27 -4.59
C PHE A 277 -15.59 3.41 -5.09
N HIS A 278 -14.88 2.28 -5.14
CA HIS A 278 -13.54 2.16 -5.67
C HIS A 278 -13.56 1.30 -6.93
N TYR A 279 -12.88 1.74 -7.99
CA TYR A 279 -12.93 1.07 -9.29
C TYR A 279 -12.43 -0.38 -9.25
N LYS A 280 -11.46 -0.68 -8.36
CA LYS A 280 -10.86 -2.00 -8.19
C LYS A 280 -11.52 -2.87 -7.12
N TYR A 281 -11.98 -2.26 -6.02
CA TYR A 281 -12.44 -2.98 -4.82
C TYR A 281 -13.95 -2.87 -4.59
N GLY A 282 -14.66 -2.18 -5.49
CA GLY A 282 -16.08 -2.03 -5.41
C GLY A 282 -16.53 -1.15 -4.23
N SER A 283 -17.47 -1.66 -3.43
CA SER A 283 -18.02 -0.92 -2.28
C SER A 283 -17.02 -0.88 -1.11
N CYS A 284 -16.60 0.32 -0.74
CA CYS A 284 -15.73 0.60 0.39
C CYS A 284 -16.49 1.36 1.49
N TYR A 285 -16.02 1.23 2.72
CA TYR A 285 -16.65 1.79 3.92
C TYR A 285 -15.64 2.51 4.79
N THR A 286 -15.85 3.80 5.03
CA THR A 286 -14.93 4.63 5.81
C THR A 286 -15.51 4.94 7.17
N PHE A 287 -14.87 4.45 8.22
CA PHE A 287 -15.11 4.85 9.60
C PHE A 287 -14.51 6.23 9.85
N ASN A 288 -15.21 7.07 10.63
CA ASN A 288 -14.73 8.39 11.03
C ASN A 288 -14.34 9.30 9.84
N SER A 289 -15.15 9.22 8.77
CA SER A 289 -15.12 10.13 7.62
C SER A 289 -15.53 11.56 8.02
N VAL A 290 -15.33 12.52 7.12
CA VAL A 290 -15.79 13.91 7.32
C VAL A 290 -17.31 13.92 7.39
N LYS A 291 -17.83 14.37 8.53
CA LYS A 291 -19.26 14.60 8.73
C LYS A 291 -19.63 16.02 8.33
N VAL A 292 -20.92 16.23 8.02
CA VAL A 292 -21.48 17.56 7.70
C VAL A 292 -21.28 18.55 8.85
N ASP A 293 -21.28 18.06 10.10
CA ASP A 293 -21.04 18.85 11.30
C ASP A 293 -19.55 19.17 11.56
N GLY A 294 -18.63 18.65 10.72
CA GLY A 294 -17.19 18.81 10.87
C GLY A 294 -16.60 18.14 12.11
N SER A 295 -17.37 17.29 12.80
CA SER A 295 -16.92 16.61 14.02
C SER A 295 -16.11 15.35 13.70
N TYR A 296 -15.02 15.15 14.44
CA TYR A 296 -14.16 13.97 14.32
C TYR A 296 -14.08 13.20 15.64
N LEU A 297 -13.99 11.87 15.53
CA LEU A 297 -13.71 11.01 16.67
C LEU A 297 -12.25 11.14 17.09
N THR A 298 -12.03 11.02 18.39
CA THR A 298 -10.72 11.17 19.02
C THR A 298 -10.45 10.01 19.97
N SER A 299 -9.19 9.63 20.10
CA SER A 299 -8.73 8.64 21.06
C SER A 299 -7.99 9.32 22.23
N TYR A 300 -8.25 8.82 23.44
CA TYR A 300 -7.71 9.38 24.69
C TYR A 300 -6.62 8.51 25.31
N ARG A 301 -6.54 7.24 24.91
CA ARG A 301 -5.60 6.26 25.46
C ARG A 301 -5.16 5.28 24.36
N PRO A 302 -3.90 4.81 24.40
CA PRO A 302 -3.45 3.75 23.51
C PRO A 302 -4.01 2.38 23.92
N GLY A 303 -4.07 1.46 22.97
CA GLY A 303 -4.48 0.07 23.18
C GLY A 303 -5.75 -0.32 22.42
N PRO A 304 -5.99 -1.62 22.19
CA PRO A 304 -7.08 -2.09 21.33
C PRO A 304 -8.47 -1.72 21.86
N LEU A 305 -8.66 -1.69 23.19
CA LEU A 305 -9.92 -1.27 23.82
C LEU A 305 -10.26 0.21 23.57
N PHE A 306 -9.25 1.05 23.33
CA PHE A 306 -9.40 2.49 23.14
C PHE A 306 -9.25 2.91 21.66
N GLY A 307 -9.11 1.93 20.77
CA GLY A 307 -9.07 2.08 19.32
C GLY A 307 -10.36 1.57 18.67
N LEU A 308 -10.26 1.29 17.37
CA LEU A 308 -11.29 0.62 16.58
C LEU A 308 -11.00 -0.88 16.56
N SER A 309 -11.99 -1.69 16.91
CA SER A 309 -11.94 -3.15 16.82
C SER A 309 -13.12 -3.63 16.00
N LEU A 310 -12.82 -4.34 14.92
CA LEU A 310 -13.79 -4.86 13.96
C LEU A 310 -13.64 -6.38 13.88
N GLN A 311 -14.77 -7.07 13.85
CA GLN A 311 -14.84 -8.45 13.38
C GLN A 311 -15.65 -8.43 12.09
N LEU A 312 -15.03 -8.90 11.01
CA LEU A 312 -15.58 -8.84 9.67
C LEU A 312 -15.78 -10.26 9.12
N ASP A 313 -16.89 -10.47 8.46
CA ASP A 313 -17.13 -11.56 7.53
C ASP A 313 -16.77 -11.09 6.12
N VAL A 314 -15.93 -11.87 5.44
CA VAL A 314 -15.53 -11.58 4.05
C VAL A 314 -16.60 -12.04 3.05
N GLU A 315 -17.57 -12.85 3.46
CA GLU A 315 -18.58 -13.48 2.57
C GLU A 315 -17.87 -14.22 1.41
N GLN A 316 -16.92 -15.11 1.73
CA GLN A 316 -16.06 -15.77 0.72
C GLN A 316 -16.86 -16.57 -0.31
N GLU A 317 -18.03 -17.07 0.06
CA GLU A 317 -18.98 -17.75 -0.84
C GLU A 317 -19.57 -16.84 -1.93
N GLN A 318 -19.45 -15.51 -1.79
CA GLN A 318 -19.87 -14.53 -2.78
C GLN A 318 -18.78 -14.20 -3.81
N TYR A 319 -17.60 -14.79 -3.68
CA TYR A 319 -16.46 -14.49 -4.55
C TYR A 319 -16.61 -15.10 -5.93
N LEU A 320 -16.16 -14.36 -6.93
CA LEU A 320 -16.15 -14.78 -8.34
C LEU A 320 -14.79 -15.35 -8.70
N GLY A 321 -14.76 -16.60 -9.19
CA GLY A 321 -13.59 -17.18 -9.85
C GLY A 321 -13.14 -16.29 -11.02
N GLY A 322 -11.82 -16.23 -11.28
CA GLY A 322 -11.24 -15.41 -12.34
C GLY A 322 -11.12 -13.90 -12.03
N LEU A 323 -12.06 -13.34 -11.26
CA LEU A 323 -12.06 -11.92 -10.87
C LEU A 323 -11.44 -11.67 -9.50
N SER A 324 -11.85 -12.44 -8.49
CA SER A 324 -11.36 -12.30 -7.11
C SER A 324 -10.15 -13.19 -6.84
N LYS A 325 -8.94 -12.66 -7.10
CA LYS A 325 -7.68 -13.41 -6.98
C LYS A 325 -7.28 -13.71 -5.53
N GLU A 326 -7.75 -12.90 -4.58
CA GLU A 326 -7.36 -12.95 -3.18
C GLU A 326 -8.59 -12.82 -2.29
N ALA A 327 -8.62 -13.57 -1.19
CA ALA A 327 -9.67 -13.47 -0.16
C ALA A 327 -9.21 -12.63 1.03
N GLY A 328 -10.04 -11.69 1.45
CA GLY A 328 -9.74 -10.79 2.57
C GLY A 328 -10.32 -9.40 2.41
N MET A 329 -9.79 -8.48 3.23
CA MET A 329 -10.18 -7.09 3.24
C MET A 329 -8.96 -6.20 2.94
N ARG A 330 -9.14 -5.18 2.12
CA ARG A 330 -8.18 -4.09 1.95
C ARG A 330 -8.48 -3.00 2.97
N VAL A 331 -7.50 -2.64 3.79
CA VAL A 331 -7.64 -1.63 4.85
C VAL A 331 -6.70 -0.46 4.58
N LEU A 332 -7.22 0.75 4.70
CA LEU A 332 -6.47 1.99 4.55
C LEU A 332 -6.71 2.89 5.77
N VAL A 333 -5.62 3.39 6.35
CA VAL A 333 -5.65 4.37 7.43
C VAL A 333 -5.17 5.71 6.87
N HIS A 334 -6.04 6.72 6.90
CA HIS A 334 -5.75 8.02 6.29
C HIS A 334 -6.32 9.18 7.11
N SER A 335 -5.85 10.39 6.79
CA SER A 335 -6.43 11.63 7.34
C SER A 335 -7.84 11.85 6.80
N GLN A 336 -8.70 12.47 7.61
CA GLN A 336 -10.05 12.83 7.18
C GLN A 336 -10.04 13.83 6.03
N GLY A 337 -10.99 13.70 5.11
CA GLY A 337 -11.19 14.64 4.00
C GLY A 337 -10.29 14.39 2.80
N ASN A 338 -9.30 13.51 2.95
CA ASN A 338 -8.51 13.01 1.82
C ASN A 338 -9.26 11.90 1.08
N ILE A 339 -9.07 11.86 -0.24
CA ILE A 339 -9.53 10.74 -1.08
C ILE A 339 -8.71 9.49 -0.70
N ALA A 340 -9.39 8.37 -0.56
CA ALA A 340 -8.77 7.08 -0.28
C ALA A 340 -8.28 6.44 -1.59
N PHE A 341 -7.00 6.03 -1.63
CA PHE A 341 -6.41 5.21 -2.70
C PHE A 341 -5.95 3.86 -2.11
N PRO A 342 -6.89 2.91 -1.85
CA PRO A 342 -6.56 1.67 -1.16
C PRO A 342 -5.58 0.77 -1.94
N GLU A 343 -5.47 0.92 -3.25
CA GLU A 343 -4.53 0.20 -4.11
C GLU A 343 -3.07 0.54 -3.77
N ASP A 344 -2.78 1.82 -3.53
CA ASP A 344 -1.42 2.33 -3.34
C ASP A 344 -1.01 2.34 -1.86
N GLU A 345 -1.90 2.82 -0.99
CA GLU A 345 -1.59 3.08 0.42
C GLU A 345 -2.17 2.02 1.38
N GLY A 346 -3.08 1.18 0.88
CA GLY A 346 -3.74 0.17 1.70
C GLY A 346 -2.83 -1.02 2.04
N PHE A 347 -3.25 -1.80 3.03
CA PHE A 347 -2.68 -3.11 3.33
C PHE A 347 -3.80 -4.15 3.36
N THR A 348 -3.44 -5.40 3.05
CA THR A 348 -4.40 -6.51 3.00
C THR A 348 -4.46 -7.23 4.34
N VAL A 349 -5.67 -7.55 4.79
CA VAL A 349 -5.95 -8.36 5.98
C VAL A 349 -6.60 -9.66 5.56
N SER A 350 -5.94 -10.78 5.86
CA SER A 350 -6.43 -12.13 5.54
C SER A 350 -7.54 -12.57 6.50
N PRO A 351 -8.52 -13.35 6.02
CA PRO A 351 -9.51 -13.98 6.89
C PRO A 351 -8.84 -15.06 7.77
N GLY A 352 -9.48 -15.41 8.89
CA GLY A 352 -8.98 -16.43 9.82
C GLY A 352 -7.90 -15.96 10.80
N PHE A 353 -7.47 -14.69 10.73
CA PHE A 353 -6.48 -14.11 11.63
C PHE A 353 -7.02 -12.86 12.33
N ALA A 354 -6.54 -12.61 13.55
CA ALA A 354 -6.74 -11.35 14.25
C ALA A 354 -5.53 -10.43 14.01
N THR A 355 -5.71 -9.41 13.18
CA THR A 355 -4.63 -8.46 12.82
C THR A 355 -4.66 -7.24 13.72
N SER A 356 -3.58 -6.99 14.46
CA SER A 356 -3.42 -5.81 15.30
C SER A 356 -2.53 -4.76 14.63
N VAL A 357 -3.06 -3.53 14.47
CA VAL A 357 -2.36 -2.43 13.79
C VAL A 357 -2.07 -1.31 14.78
N GLY A 358 -0.80 -1.15 15.14
CA GLY A 358 -0.34 -0.06 16.00
C GLY A 358 -0.15 1.23 15.21
N LEU A 359 -0.78 2.32 15.63
CA LEU A 359 -0.72 3.61 14.95
C LEU A 359 0.02 4.66 15.77
N LYS A 360 0.75 5.53 15.07
CA LYS A 360 1.39 6.72 15.64
C LYS A 360 1.12 7.91 14.73
N LEU A 361 0.50 8.95 15.27
CA LEU A 361 0.31 10.19 14.51
C LEU A 361 1.65 10.90 14.34
N VAL A 362 1.97 11.24 13.09
CA VAL A 362 3.14 12.04 12.73
C VAL A 362 2.64 13.27 11.98
N SER A 363 2.84 14.45 12.56
CA SER A 363 2.58 15.73 11.88
C SER A 363 3.89 16.29 11.36
N THR A 364 3.91 16.66 10.08
CA THR A 364 5.10 17.22 9.42
C THR A 364 4.76 18.61 8.90
N SER A 365 5.54 19.61 9.28
CA SER A 365 5.48 20.96 8.71
C SER A 365 6.75 21.23 7.92
N ARG A 366 6.61 21.82 6.74
CA ARG A 366 7.72 22.08 5.81
C ARG A 366 7.76 23.56 5.46
N LEU A 367 8.96 24.08 5.22
CA LEU A 367 9.16 25.47 4.84
C LEU A 367 8.81 25.68 3.36
N THR A 368 8.25 26.85 3.04
CA THR A 368 7.91 27.25 1.67
C THR A 368 9.17 27.65 0.88
N TYR A 369 9.03 27.96 -0.41
CA TYR A 369 10.10 28.67 -1.16
C TYR A 369 10.63 29.85 -0.34
N PRO A 370 11.96 30.11 -0.29
CA PRO A 370 13.06 29.57 -1.11
C PRO A 370 13.78 28.32 -0.56
N TYR A 371 13.27 27.71 0.51
CA TYR A 371 13.85 26.47 1.03
C TYR A 371 13.63 25.30 0.07
N VAL A 372 14.56 24.33 0.04
CA VAL A 372 14.49 23.13 -0.83
C VAL A 372 13.16 22.38 -0.67
N SER A 373 12.58 22.40 0.52
CA SER A 373 11.28 21.76 0.78
C SER A 373 10.13 22.34 -0.04
N ASN A 374 10.25 23.59 -0.51
CA ASN A 374 9.33 24.30 -1.39
C ASN A 374 7.85 23.97 -1.14
N CYS A 375 7.45 23.96 0.14
CA CYS A 375 6.10 23.60 0.50
C CYS A 375 5.14 24.68 -0.03
N THR A 376 4.08 24.26 -0.70
CA THR A 376 3.02 25.17 -1.14
C THR A 376 1.87 25.09 -0.14
N ASN A 377 1.31 26.24 0.25
CA ASN A 377 0.14 26.26 1.14
C ASN A 377 -1.12 25.91 0.33
N GLY A 378 -1.47 24.63 0.26
CA GLY A 378 -2.84 24.08 0.24
C GLY A 378 -3.87 24.51 -0.84
N LEU A 379 -4.28 23.50 -1.61
CA LEU A 379 -5.57 23.27 -2.31
C LEU A 379 -5.95 24.08 -3.57
N THR A 380 -5.76 25.38 -3.68
CA THR A 380 -6.29 26.12 -4.86
C THR A 380 -5.57 25.83 -6.17
N THR A 381 -4.29 25.48 -6.12
CA THR A 381 -3.47 25.22 -7.32
C THR A 381 -3.53 23.76 -7.78
N LEU A 382 -3.76 22.80 -6.86
CA LEU A 382 -3.92 21.39 -7.23
C LEU A 382 -5.25 21.17 -7.95
N TYR A 383 -6.36 21.74 -7.46
CA TYR A 383 -7.63 21.61 -8.16
C TYR A 383 -7.68 22.39 -9.49
N ARG A 384 -6.99 23.54 -9.59
CA ARG A 384 -6.98 24.33 -10.85
C ARG A 384 -6.19 23.65 -11.96
N ASN A 385 -5.07 22.99 -11.62
CA ASN A 385 -4.26 22.28 -12.61
C ASN A 385 -4.84 20.89 -12.94
N VAL A 386 -5.55 20.23 -12.01
CA VAL A 386 -6.24 18.97 -12.27
C VAL A 386 -7.48 19.16 -13.16
N THR A 387 -8.10 20.35 -13.18
CA THR A 387 -9.22 20.65 -14.08
C THR A 387 -8.81 21.09 -15.49
N GLU A 388 -7.55 21.49 -15.72
CA GLU A 388 -7.09 22.00 -17.03
C GLU A 388 -6.11 21.08 -17.77
N GLU A 389 -5.47 20.12 -17.10
CA GLU A 389 -4.71 19.06 -17.78
C GLU A 389 -4.92 17.71 -17.08
N ASN A 390 -5.43 16.74 -17.83
CA ASN A 390 -5.55 15.34 -17.44
C ASN A 390 -4.16 14.70 -17.20
N GLN A 391 -3.51 15.06 -16.09
CA GLN A 391 -2.27 14.42 -15.63
C GLN A 391 -2.45 13.93 -14.19
N TYR A 392 -2.67 12.63 -14.06
CA TYR A 392 -2.59 11.92 -12.80
C TYR A 392 -1.14 12.00 -12.29
N SER A 393 -0.91 12.70 -11.18
CA SER A 393 0.34 12.58 -10.42
C SER A 393 0.03 11.83 -9.12
N VAL A 394 0.38 10.55 -9.10
CA VAL A 394 0.45 9.75 -7.88
C VAL A 394 1.68 10.23 -7.13
N GLN A 395 1.49 10.93 -6.01
CA GLN A 395 2.61 11.32 -5.15
C GLN A 395 2.84 10.21 -4.12
N GLN A 396 3.74 9.29 -4.47
CA GLN A 396 4.10 8.15 -3.64
C GLN A 396 4.74 8.63 -2.32
N LEU A 397 4.06 8.38 -1.19
CA LEU A 397 4.61 8.57 0.15
C LEU A 397 5.67 7.49 0.41
N GLN A 398 6.92 7.82 0.13
CA GLN A 398 8.05 6.92 0.39
C GLN A 398 8.23 6.76 1.90
N LEU A 399 7.80 5.61 2.44
CA LEU A 399 8.09 5.23 3.82
C LEU A 399 9.61 5.08 3.98
N PRO A 400 10.19 5.54 5.10
CA PRO A 400 11.63 5.40 5.33
C PRO A 400 12.00 3.92 5.39
N GLN A 401 12.95 3.52 4.54
CA GLN A 401 13.62 2.23 4.64
C GLN A 401 14.35 2.17 5.99
N TRP A 402 14.01 1.17 6.80
CA TRP A 402 14.75 0.83 8.01
C TRP A 402 15.96 -0.03 7.60
N ALA A 403 17.14 0.38 8.06
CA ALA A 403 18.38 -0.39 8.01
C ALA A 403 18.66 -1.02 9.38
#